data_AF-A0AA86THM5-F1
#
_entry.id   AF-A0AA86THM5-F1
#
_cell.length_a   1.000
_cell.length_b   1.000
_cell.length_c   1.000
_cell.angle_alpha   90.00
_cell.angle_beta   90.00
_cell.angle_gamma   90.00
#
_symmetry.space_group_name_H-M   'P 1'
#
loop_
_entity.id
_entity.type
_entity.pdbx_description
1 polymer ?
#
loop_
_entity_poly.entity_id
_entity_poly.type
_entity_poly.pdbx_seq_one_letter_code
_entity_poly.pdbx_strand_id
1 'polypeptide(L)'
;MSQYATPLQSTMAEAARMTADLTTMLTRISYGQFQELEQKIKNRKMFVLFEDALGCDPMTDHVSPKNVLPLFADYIRECQRHIREFDANFLLQSINDSFTKIVQEEAQQRVKAQAEVHILGGRVHQLEELLKQAESSFESSLKLVHSLKIDAEQQSQQIKEQYAIQQRYGRAYKGDDIQINNQDENADPVSSKQKLDAMTTYLQEIKNQMQQMRQGQNNLIGELTAMREYKDKQKT
;
A
#
# COMPACT_ATOMS: atom_id res chain seq x y z
N MET A 1 1.13 -1.04 22.46
CA MET A 1 1.27 0.14 21.59
C MET A 1 2.61 0.90 21.78
N SER A 2 3.74 0.23 22.07
CA SER A 2 4.99 0.92 22.50
C SER A 2 6.26 0.39 21.81
N GLN A 3 6.22 0.13 20.50
CA GLN A 3 7.41 -0.34 19.75
C GLN A 3 7.77 0.51 18.52
N TYR A 4 7.00 1.56 18.22
CA TYR A 4 7.21 2.40 17.03
C TYR A 4 7.83 3.79 17.33
N ALA A 5 8.07 4.14 18.60
CA ALA A 5 8.65 5.43 18.98
C ALA A 5 10.19 5.48 18.80
N THR A 6 10.85 4.32 18.83
CA THR A 6 12.31 4.19 18.83
C THR A 6 13.02 4.56 17.51
N PRO A 7 12.48 4.29 16.31
CA PRO A 7 13.18 4.60 15.05
C PRO A 7 13.28 6.12 14.81
N LEU A 8 12.22 6.86 15.12
CA LEU A 8 12.11 8.29 14.84
C LEU A 8 13.07 9.13 15.69
N GLN A 9 13.28 8.75 16.95
CA GLN A 9 14.26 9.43 17.81
C GLN A 9 15.70 9.21 17.33
N SER A 10 16.01 8.03 16.78
CA SER A 10 17.36 7.76 16.25
C SER A 10 17.66 8.57 14.98
N THR A 11 16.67 8.71 14.08
CA THR A 11 16.84 9.47 12.84
C THR A 11 16.92 10.97 13.10
N MET A 12 16.18 11.49 14.09
CA MET A 12 16.32 12.90 14.50
C MET A 12 17.69 13.19 15.14
N ALA A 13 18.21 12.27 15.95
CA ALA A 13 19.54 12.42 16.53
C ALA A 13 20.64 12.40 15.46
N GLU A 14 20.49 11.56 14.43
CA GLU A 14 21.44 11.48 13.32
C GLU A 14 21.36 12.71 12.40
N ALA A 15 20.17 13.25 12.16
CA ALA A 15 19.99 14.50 11.42
C ALA A 15 20.60 15.70 12.16
N ALA A 16 20.41 15.78 13.49
CA ALA A 16 21.04 16.81 14.32
C ALA A 16 22.57 16.71 14.27
N ARG A 17 23.12 15.50 14.31
CA ARG A 17 24.56 15.26 14.15
C ARG A 17 25.07 15.70 12.78
N MET A 18 24.40 15.31 11.69
CA MET A 18 24.77 15.74 10.33
C MET A 18 24.74 17.26 10.18
N THR A 19 23.76 17.92 10.81
CA THR A 19 23.63 19.38 10.79
C THR A 19 24.82 20.05 11.51
N ALA A 20 25.22 19.50 12.66
CA ALA A 20 26.38 19.98 13.39
C ALA A 20 27.69 19.77 12.60
N ASP A 21 27.84 18.61 11.95
CA ASP A 21 29.02 18.29 11.12
C ASP A 21 29.14 19.24 9.92
N LEU A 22 28.03 19.49 9.21
CA LEU A 22 27.96 20.45 8.09
C LEU A 22 28.29 21.88 8.55
N THR A 23 27.70 22.32 9.66
CA THR A 23 27.96 23.66 10.22
C THR A 23 29.44 23.83 10.60
N THR A 24 30.04 22.78 11.18
CA THR A 24 31.47 22.76 11.52
C THR A 24 32.35 22.83 10.28
N MET A 25 32.01 22.07 9.24
CA MET A 25 32.75 22.06 7.98
C MET A 25 32.73 23.44 7.30
N LEU A 26 31.56 24.07 7.20
CA LEU A 26 31.41 25.39 6.58
C LEU A 26 32.12 26.48 7.38
N THR A 27 32.02 26.44 8.71
CA THR A 27 32.75 27.37 9.58
C THR A 27 34.26 27.27 9.35
N ARG A 28 34.78 26.04 9.20
CA ARG A 28 36.20 25.79 8.93
C ARG A 28 36.62 26.32 7.56
N ILE A 29 35.82 26.07 6.51
CA ILE A 29 36.10 26.55 5.15
C ILE A 29 36.10 28.08 5.12
N SER A 30 35.04 28.71 5.65
CA SER A 30 34.90 30.17 5.70
C SER A 30 36.07 30.79 6.46
N TYR A 31 36.43 30.25 7.64
CA TYR A 31 37.58 30.73 8.40
C TYR A 31 38.89 30.65 7.62
N GLY A 32 39.13 29.51 6.93
CA GLY A 32 40.32 29.33 6.09
C GLY A 32 40.40 30.34 4.94
N GLN A 33 39.27 30.63 4.28
CA GLN A 33 39.22 31.63 3.20
C GLN A 33 39.54 33.05 3.69
N PHE A 34 39.03 33.43 4.87
CA PHE A 34 39.34 34.73 5.48
C PHE A 34 40.82 34.82 5.89
N GLN A 35 41.40 33.76 6.45
CA GLN A 35 42.84 33.74 6.75
C GLN A 35 43.70 33.87 5.49
N GLU A 36 43.32 33.18 4.40
CA GLU A 36 44.02 33.29 3.12
C GLU A 36 43.93 34.72 2.56
N LEU A 37 42.76 35.35 2.66
CA LEU A 37 42.55 36.74 2.25
C LEU A 37 43.44 37.70 3.06
N GLU A 38 43.46 37.58 4.39
CA GLU A 38 44.31 38.41 5.25
C GLU A 38 45.80 38.24 4.92
N GLN A 39 46.25 37.00 4.67
CA GLN A 39 47.62 36.73 4.23
C GLN A 39 47.94 37.37 2.88
N LYS A 40 47.02 37.27 1.91
CA LYS A 40 47.21 37.89 0.58
C LYS A 40 47.29 39.41 0.67
N ILE A 41 46.47 40.04 1.52
CA ILE A 41 46.51 41.49 1.75
C ILE A 41 47.81 41.88 2.45
N LYS A 42 48.19 41.17 3.51
CA LYS A 42 49.41 41.42 4.29
C LYS A 42 50.68 41.31 3.46
N ASN A 43 50.76 40.32 2.57
CA ASN A 43 51.95 40.06 1.76
C ASN A 43 52.01 40.92 0.49
N ARG A 44 50.97 41.70 0.19
CA ARG A 44 50.96 42.57 -0.97
C ARG A 44 51.80 43.81 -0.69
N LYS A 45 52.89 43.96 -1.44
CA LYS A 45 53.77 45.13 -1.35
C LYS A 45 53.03 46.35 -1.89
N MET A 46 52.64 47.27 -1.02
CA MET A 46 52.06 48.56 -1.39
C MET A 46 52.81 49.70 -0.70
N PHE A 47 53.07 50.76 -1.44
CA PHE A 47 53.61 52.01 -0.89
C PHE A 47 52.41 52.92 -0.66
N VAL A 48 52.12 53.21 0.60
CA VAL A 48 50.98 54.03 1.00
C VAL A 48 51.53 55.27 1.68
N LEU A 49 51.01 56.42 1.28
CA LEU A 49 51.39 57.74 1.78
C LEU A 49 50.15 58.38 2.40
N PHE A 50 50.35 59.22 3.41
CA PHE A 50 49.29 60.02 4.04
C PHE A 50 48.15 59.20 4.66
N GLU A 51 48.46 58.03 5.21
CA GLU A 51 47.47 57.19 5.90
C GLU A 51 47.82 57.07 7.39
N ASP A 52 47.03 57.73 8.23
CA ASP A 52 47.27 57.82 9.67
C ASP A 52 47.20 56.46 10.35
N ALA A 53 46.27 55.60 9.92
CA ALA A 53 46.08 54.27 10.48
C ALA A 53 47.29 53.33 10.25
N LEU A 54 48.19 53.69 9.33
CA LEU A 54 49.42 52.94 9.03
C LEU A 54 50.69 53.63 9.59
N GLY A 55 50.55 54.74 10.32
CA GLY A 55 51.69 55.51 10.83
C GLY A 55 52.61 55.97 9.70
N CYS A 56 52.04 56.53 8.65
CA CYS A 56 52.78 57.03 7.49
C CYS A 56 53.70 58.22 7.83
N ASP A 57 54.97 58.14 7.41
CA ASP A 57 55.92 59.26 7.36
C ASP A 57 56.19 59.65 5.89
N PRO A 58 55.74 60.83 5.43
CA PRO A 58 55.91 61.28 4.05
C PRO A 58 57.35 61.26 3.54
N MET A 59 58.35 61.36 4.43
CA MET A 59 59.76 61.42 4.05
C MET A 59 60.39 60.04 3.84
N THR A 60 59.83 58.95 4.37
CA THR A 60 60.46 57.61 4.36
C THR A 60 59.57 56.51 3.80
N ASP A 61 58.26 56.73 3.69
CA ASP A 61 57.27 55.74 3.25
C ASP A 61 57.43 55.23 1.81
N HIS A 62 58.17 55.96 0.97
CA HIS A 62 58.48 55.53 -0.39
C HIS A 62 59.60 54.47 -0.46
N VAL A 63 60.33 54.25 0.66
CA VAL A 63 61.51 53.36 0.70
C VAL A 63 61.12 51.92 0.99
N SER A 64 60.05 51.68 1.77
CA SER A 64 59.63 50.33 2.15
C SER A 64 58.11 50.13 2.01
N PRO A 65 57.65 48.99 1.46
CA PRO A 65 56.23 48.69 1.39
C PRO A 65 55.61 48.55 2.79
N LYS A 66 54.40 49.07 2.96
CA LYS A 66 53.63 48.96 4.19
C LYS A 66 52.63 47.81 4.15
N ASN A 67 52.33 47.28 5.33
CA ASN A 67 51.23 46.33 5.52
C ASN A 67 49.91 47.09 5.57
N VAL A 68 49.05 46.90 4.57
CA VAL A 68 47.75 47.57 4.47
C VAL A 68 46.61 46.83 5.17
N LEU A 69 46.86 45.63 5.70
CA LEU A 69 45.86 44.84 6.42
C LEU A 69 45.10 45.64 7.50
N PRO A 70 45.74 46.52 8.30
CA PRO A 70 45.03 47.29 9.32
C PRO A 70 43.86 48.13 8.77
N LEU A 71 43.94 48.60 7.53
CA LEU A 71 42.87 49.39 6.89
C LEU A 71 41.61 48.57 6.62
N PHE A 72 41.77 47.27 6.39
CA PHE A 72 40.69 46.37 6.02
C PHE A 72 40.29 45.42 7.15
N ALA A 73 41.09 45.32 8.21
CA ALA A 73 40.94 44.30 9.25
C ALA A 73 39.57 44.34 9.92
N ASP A 74 39.07 45.53 10.25
CA ASP A 74 37.76 45.66 10.92
C ASP A 74 36.61 45.27 9.99
N TYR A 75 36.66 45.70 8.72
CA TYR A 75 35.67 45.31 7.72
C TYR A 75 35.71 43.80 7.41
N ILE A 76 36.91 43.21 7.31
CA ILE A 76 37.08 41.77 7.11
C ILE A 76 36.48 40.98 8.28
N ARG A 77 36.72 41.41 9.52
CA ARG A 77 36.12 40.79 10.71
C ARG A 77 34.59 40.93 10.72
N GLU A 78 34.07 42.09 10.32
CA GLU A 78 32.63 42.31 10.20
C GLU A 78 31.99 41.38 9.16
N CYS A 79 32.59 41.29 7.97
CA CYS A 79 32.15 40.34 6.94
C CYS A 79 32.20 38.90 7.43
N GLN A 80 33.27 38.51 8.13
CA GLN A 80 33.41 37.17 8.69
C GLN A 80 32.33 36.87 9.74
N ARG A 81 31.96 37.86 10.57
CA ARG A 81 30.86 37.73 11.52
C ARG A 81 29.52 37.58 10.80
N HIS A 82 29.23 38.43 9.82
CA HIS A 82 27.96 38.39 9.09
C HIS A 82 27.77 37.06 8.34
N ILE A 83 28.82 36.54 7.70
CA ILE A 83 28.77 35.23 7.03
C ILE A 83 28.51 34.11 8.03
N ARG A 84 29.17 34.11 9.19
CA ARG A 84 28.93 33.09 10.23
C ARG A 84 27.50 33.11 10.75
N GLU A 85 26.97 34.29 11.05
CA GLU A 85 25.62 34.46 11.58
C GLU A 85 24.55 34.12 10.53
N PHE A 86 24.78 34.50 9.27
CA PHE A 86 23.87 34.20 8.17
C PHE A 86 23.88 32.71 7.81
N ASP A 87 25.05 32.12 7.59
CA ASP A 87 25.18 30.73 7.14
C ASP A 87 24.60 29.76 8.18
N ALA A 88 24.92 29.95 9.46
CA ALA A 88 24.48 29.02 10.51
C ALA A 88 22.95 29.00 10.66
N ASN A 89 22.31 30.18 10.71
CA ASN A 89 20.86 30.27 10.89
C ASN A 89 20.11 29.80 9.65
N PHE A 90 20.55 30.22 8.47
CA PHE A 90 19.91 29.84 7.21
C PHE A 90 19.99 28.32 6.98
N LEU A 91 21.15 27.71 7.21
CA LEU A 91 21.32 26.27 7.02
C LEU A 91 20.53 25.47 8.03
N LEU A 92 20.55 25.86 9.30
CA LEU A 92 19.80 25.15 10.34
C LEU A 92 18.30 25.21 10.05
N GLN A 93 17.79 26.36 9.61
CA GLN A 93 16.40 26.51 9.20
C GLN A 93 16.08 25.67 7.95
N SER A 94 16.89 25.76 6.90
CA SER A 94 16.67 25.01 5.65
C SER A 94 16.70 23.49 5.85
N ILE A 95 17.61 23.01 6.70
CA ILE A 95 17.69 21.60 7.06
C ILE A 95 16.46 21.18 7.88
N ASN A 96 16.08 21.96 8.90
CA ASN A 96 14.89 21.67 9.70
C ASN A 96 13.61 21.66 8.86
N ASP A 97 13.44 22.61 7.93
CA ASP A 97 12.28 22.67 7.05
C ASP A 97 12.22 21.43 6.13
N SER A 98 13.36 21.08 5.53
CA SER A 98 13.49 19.90 4.67
C SER A 98 13.20 18.61 5.45
N PHE A 99 13.75 18.49 6.66
CA PHE A 99 13.55 17.31 7.50
C PHE A 99 12.11 17.19 7.98
N THR A 100 11.51 18.30 8.40
CA THR A 100 10.09 18.36 8.80
C THR A 100 9.20 17.90 7.65
N LYS A 101 9.47 18.37 6.43
CA LYS A 101 8.74 17.95 5.23
C LYS A 101 8.87 16.44 4.98
N ILE A 102 10.08 15.89 5.02
CA ILE A 102 10.33 14.45 4.83
C ILE A 102 9.59 13.63 5.89
N VAL A 103 9.68 14.01 7.17
CA VAL A 103 9.00 13.32 8.27
C VAL A 103 7.48 13.36 8.09
N GLN A 104 6.94 14.50 7.63
CA GLN A 104 5.51 14.66 7.39
C GLN A 104 5.04 13.79 6.21
N GLU A 105 5.79 13.75 5.12
CA GLU A 105 5.50 12.90 3.96
C GLU A 105 5.55 11.40 4.32
N GLU A 106 6.58 10.99 5.06
CA GLU A 106 6.73 9.60 5.54
C GLU A 106 5.59 9.21 6.50
N ALA A 107 5.22 10.09 7.44
CA ALA A 107 4.10 9.86 8.34
C ALA A 107 2.77 9.70 7.57
N GLN A 108 2.53 10.54 6.56
CA GLN A 108 1.34 10.44 5.71
C GLN A 108 1.34 9.14 4.90
N GLN A 109 2.48 8.72 4.35
CA GLN A 109 2.59 7.45 3.62
C GLN A 109 2.32 6.25 4.53
N ARG A 110 2.86 6.27 5.76
CA ARG A 110 2.61 5.21 6.76
C ARG A 110 1.15 5.10 7.14
N VAL A 111 0.45 6.22 7.35
CA VAL A 111 -0.98 6.23 7.64
C VAL A 111 -1.79 5.63 6.48
N LYS A 112 -1.46 5.99 5.23
CA LYS A 112 -2.09 5.42 4.04
C LYS A 112 -1.87 3.91 3.94
N ALA A 113 -0.62 3.46 4.08
CA ALA A 113 -0.28 2.04 4.06
C ALA A 113 -0.99 1.26 5.17
N GLN A 114 -1.09 1.83 6.38
CA GLN A 114 -1.79 1.20 7.50
C GLN A 114 -3.30 1.09 7.25
N ALA A 115 -3.92 2.10 6.63
CA ALA A 115 -5.32 2.05 6.22
C ALA A 115 -5.55 0.96 5.15
N GLU A 116 -4.67 0.85 4.16
CA GLU A 116 -4.74 -0.21 3.13
C GLU A 116 -4.62 -1.60 3.74
N VAL A 117 -3.67 -1.81 4.66
CA VAL A 117 -3.53 -3.09 5.38
C VAL A 117 -4.80 -3.43 6.15
N HIS A 118 -5.44 -2.45 6.80
CA HIS A 118 -6.69 -2.67 7.50
C HIS A 118 -7.83 -3.08 6.56
N ILE A 119 -7.98 -2.39 5.42
CA ILE A 119 -8.98 -2.72 4.39
C ILE A 119 -8.74 -4.12 3.82
N LEU A 120 -7.49 -4.46 3.50
CA LEU A 120 -7.13 -5.78 2.99
C LEU A 120 -7.40 -6.87 4.02
N GLY A 121 -7.08 -6.63 5.29
CA GLY A 121 -7.41 -7.54 6.39
C GLY A 121 -8.91 -7.81 6.50
N GLY A 122 -9.74 -6.76 6.38
CA GLY A 122 -11.20 -6.90 6.34
C GLY A 122 -11.69 -7.73 5.16
N ARG A 123 -11.13 -7.52 3.96
CA ARG A 123 -11.46 -8.32 2.77
C ARG A 123 -11.05 -9.79 2.90
N VAL A 124 -9.89 -10.07 3.49
CA VAL A 124 -9.45 -11.44 3.77
C VAL A 124 -10.45 -12.13 4.70
N HIS A 125 -10.86 -11.46 5.77
CA HIS A 125 -11.84 -12.03 6.69
C HIS A 125 -13.18 -12.33 6.03
N GLN A 126 -13.68 -11.41 5.19
CA GLN A 126 -14.92 -11.64 4.42
C GLN A 126 -14.79 -12.84 3.46
N LEU A 127 -13.64 -12.99 2.80
CA LEU A 127 -13.39 -14.12 1.91
C LEU A 127 -13.33 -15.45 2.69
N GLU A 128 -12.75 -15.46 3.88
CA GLU A 128 -12.75 -16.64 4.77
C GLU A 128 -14.17 -17.04 5.18
N GLU A 129 -15.03 -16.07 5.52
CA GLU A 129 -16.44 -16.34 5.84
C GLU A 129 -17.21 -16.92 4.64
N LEU A 130 -17.03 -16.33 3.46
CA LEU A 130 -17.66 -16.82 2.22
C LEU A 130 -17.20 -18.24 1.87
N LEU A 131 -15.92 -18.52 2.04
CA LEU A 131 -15.36 -19.85 1.80
C LEU A 131 -15.98 -20.88 2.76
N LYS A 132 -16.09 -20.54 4.04
CA LYS A 132 -16.74 -21.39 5.04
C LYS A 132 -18.22 -21.63 4.73
N GLN A 133 -18.94 -20.61 4.26
CA GLN A 133 -20.33 -20.77 3.83
C GLN A 133 -20.45 -21.68 2.61
N ALA A 134 -19.56 -21.54 1.63
CA ALA A 134 -19.52 -22.39 0.44
C ALA A 134 -19.23 -23.86 0.80
N GLU A 135 -18.28 -24.12 1.71
CA GLU A 135 -17.99 -25.46 2.23
C GLU A 135 -19.21 -26.07 2.92
N SER A 136 -19.90 -25.32 3.78
CA SER A 136 -21.12 -25.79 4.45
C SER A 136 -22.26 -26.09 3.47
N SER A 137 -22.42 -25.28 2.42
CA SER A 137 -23.41 -25.50 1.37
C SER A 137 -23.09 -26.75 0.54
N PHE A 138 -21.81 -26.94 0.23
CA PHE A 138 -21.32 -28.12 -0.48
C PHE A 138 -21.55 -29.41 0.33
N GLU A 139 -21.26 -29.38 1.63
CA GLU A 139 -21.50 -30.53 2.51
C GLU A 139 -22.99 -30.87 2.62
N SER A 140 -23.85 -29.85 2.67
CA SER A 140 -25.31 -30.02 2.68
C SER A 140 -25.81 -30.65 1.38
N SER A 141 -25.25 -30.20 0.24
CA SER A 141 -25.56 -30.73 -1.08
C SER A 141 -25.12 -32.19 -1.21
N LEU A 142 -23.93 -32.54 -0.68
CA LEU A 142 -23.45 -33.93 -0.64
C LEU A 142 -24.39 -34.83 0.16
N LYS A 143 -24.87 -34.37 1.32
CA LYS A 143 -25.85 -35.12 2.14
C LYS A 143 -27.16 -35.37 1.37
N LEU A 144 -27.65 -34.35 0.66
CA LEU A 144 -28.86 -34.47 -0.17
C LEU A 144 -28.66 -35.44 -1.34
N VAL A 145 -27.53 -35.36 -2.04
CA VAL A 145 -27.21 -36.30 -3.13
C VAL A 145 -27.14 -37.73 -2.61
N HIS A 146 -26.55 -37.93 -1.43
CA HIS A 146 -26.48 -39.25 -0.80
C HIS A 146 -27.87 -39.79 -0.44
N SER A 147 -28.76 -38.97 0.14
CA SER A 147 -30.13 -39.40 0.45
C SER A 147 -30.90 -39.74 -0.82
N LEU A 148 -30.83 -38.89 -1.85
CA LEU A 148 -31.47 -39.15 -3.14
C LEU A 148 -30.97 -40.42 -3.82
N LYS A 149 -29.67 -40.72 -3.68
CA LYS A 149 -29.10 -41.98 -4.18
C LYS A 149 -29.71 -43.19 -3.47
N ILE A 150 -29.80 -43.15 -2.13
CA ILE A 150 -30.44 -44.22 -1.36
C ILE A 150 -31.90 -44.40 -1.78
N ASP A 151 -32.65 -43.30 -1.88
CA ASP A 151 -34.06 -43.33 -2.27
C ASP A 151 -34.24 -43.92 -3.69
N ALA A 152 -33.37 -43.54 -4.62
CA ALA A 152 -33.38 -44.08 -5.98
C ALA A 152 -33.05 -45.59 -6.02
N GLU A 153 -32.09 -46.05 -5.21
CA GLU A 153 -31.76 -47.47 -5.07
C GLU A 153 -32.92 -48.27 -4.48
N GLN A 154 -33.60 -47.73 -3.46
CA GLN A 154 -34.80 -48.34 -2.87
C GLN A 154 -35.95 -48.44 -3.88
N GLN A 155 -36.24 -47.35 -4.60
CA GLN A 155 -37.26 -47.38 -5.66
C GLN A 155 -36.91 -48.38 -6.77
N SER A 156 -35.63 -48.46 -7.16
CA SER A 156 -35.18 -49.46 -8.14
C SER A 156 -35.37 -50.90 -7.65
N GLN A 157 -35.11 -51.18 -6.37
CA GLN A 157 -35.38 -52.49 -5.77
C GLN A 157 -36.88 -52.81 -5.76
N GLN A 158 -37.72 -51.88 -5.33
CA GLN A 158 -39.18 -52.06 -5.32
C GLN A 158 -39.72 -52.39 -6.72
N ILE A 159 -39.25 -51.68 -7.76
CA ILE A 159 -39.65 -51.94 -9.15
C ILE A 159 -39.18 -53.32 -9.60
N LYS A 160 -37.94 -53.73 -9.27
CA LYS A 160 -37.42 -55.07 -9.61
C LYS A 160 -38.24 -56.18 -8.94
N GLU A 161 -38.62 -56.00 -7.68
CA GLU A 161 -39.47 -56.93 -6.95
C GLU A 161 -40.87 -57.01 -7.58
N GLN A 162 -41.51 -55.88 -7.87
CA GLN A 162 -42.79 -55.82 -8.58
C GLN A 162 -42.72 -56.55 -9.92
N TYR A 163 -41.65 -56.35 -10.69
CA TYR A 163 -41.45 -57.01 -11.98
C TYR A 163 -41.24 -58.53 -11.81
N ALA A 164 -40.47 -58.96 -10.81
CA ALA A 164 -40.25 -60.38 -10.51
C ALA A 164 -41.56 -61.08 -10.07
N ILE A 165 -42.41 -60.40 -9.31
CA ILE A 165 -43.75 -60.87 -8.93
C ILE A 165 -44.62 -61.00 -10.18
N GLN A 166 -44.66 -59.99 -11.06
CA GLN A 166 -45.41 -60.06 -12.33
C GLN A 166 -44.97 -61.23 -13.22
N GLN A 167 -43.66 -61.51 -13.29
CA GLN A 167 -43.09 -62.63 -14.03
C GLN A 167 -43.50 -63.99 -13.43
N ARG A 168 -43.54 -64.12 -12.10
CA ARG A 168 -43.91 -65.37 -11.40
C ARG A 168 -45.41 -65.68 -11.46
N TYR A 169 -46.26 -64.66 -11.42
CA TYR A 169 -47.72 -64.82 -11.41
C TYR A 169 -48.38 -64.47 -12.75
N GLY A 170 -47.65 -64.66 -13.87
CA GLY A 170 -48.01 -64.31 -15.25
C GLY A 170 -49.45 -63.85 -15.53
N ARG A 171 -49.62 -62.62 -16.04
CA ARG A 171 -50.89 -61.94 -16.40
C ARG A 171 -52.02 -61.90 -15.34
N ALA A 172 -51.91 -62.59 -14.21
CA ALA A 172 -52.93 -62.60 -13.16
C ALA A 172 -52.70 -61.55 -12.07
N TYR A 173 -51.49 -60.98 -11.96
CA TYR A 173 -51.21 -59.87 -11.05
C TYR A 173 -51.74 -58.54 -11.63
N LYS A 174 -53.03 -58.27 -11.40
CA LYS A 174 -53.48 -56.88 -11.27
C LYS A 174 -53.02 -56.45 -9.89
N GLY A 175 -52.14 -55.44 -9.81
CA GLY A 175 -51.78 -54.89 -8.51
C GLY A 175 -53.06 -54.57 -7.75
N ASP A 176 -53.14 -54.98 -6.48
CA ASP A 176 -54.22 -54.53 -5.61
C ASP A 176 -54.28 -53.03 -5.78
N ASP A 177 -55.45 -52.54 -6.20
CA ASP A 177 -55.71 -51.12 -6.31
C ASP A 177 -55.18 -50.49 -5.03
N ILE A 178 -54.11 -49.70 -5.18
CA ILE A 178 -53.93 -48.56 -4.32
C ILE A 178 -55.31 -47.93 -4.41
N GLN A 179 -56.08 -47.97 -3.32
CA GLN A 179 -57.13 -47.00 -3.13
C GLN A 179 -56.38 -45.66 -3.13
N ILE A 180 -56.18 -45.14 -4.35
CA ILE A 180 -56.27 -43.73 -4.60
C ILE A 180 -57.61 -43.44 -3.99
N ASN A 181 -57.55 -42.90 -2.77
CA ASN A 181 -58.71 -42.32 -2.16
C ASN A 181 -59.19 -41.33 -3.21
N ASN A 182 -60.25 -41.67 -3.93
CA ASN A 182 -60.93 -40.81 -4.90
C ASN A 182 -61.67 -39.71 -4.12
N GLN A 183 -60.92 -39.03 -3.26
CA GLN A 183 -61.19 -37.70 -2.77
C GLN A 183 -60.32 -36.66 -3.49
N ASP A 184 -59.43 -37.06 -4.40
CA ASP A 184 -58.73 -36.14 -5.30
C ASP A 184 -58.88 -36.55 -6.78
N GLU A 185 -60.12 -36.64 -7.27
CA GLU A 185 -60.43 -36.50 -8.71
C GLU A 185 -60.20 -35.07 -9.24
N ASN A 186 -59.51 -34.21 -8.47
CA ASN A 186 -59.07 -32.87 -8.87
C ASN A 186 -57.54 -32.71 -8.82
N ALA A 187 -56.76 -33.77 -9.05
CA ALA A 187 -55.34 -33.62 -9.38
C ALA A 187 -55.21 -33.14 -10.84
N ASP A 188 -55.51 -31.86 -11.03
CA ASP A 188 -55.45 -31.12 -12.28
C ASP A 188 -54.15 -31.45 -13.05
N PRO A 189 -54.18 -31.93 -14.31
CA PRO A 189 -52.97 -32.15 -15.12
C PRO A 189 -52.15 -30.86 -15.30
N VAL A 190 -52.78 -29.73 -15.00
CA VAL A 190 -52.19 -28.40 -14.88
C VAL A 190 -51.20 -28.30 -13.72
N SER A 191 -51.41 -28.97 -12.57
CA SER A 191 -50.56 -28.86 -11.36
C SER A 191 -49.20 -29.54 -11.50
N SER A 192 -49.15 -30.75 -12.07
CA SER A 192 -47.90 -31.47 -12.33
C SER A 192 -47.07 -30.80 -13.43
N LYS A 193 -47.75 -30.27 -14.46
CA LYS A 193 -47.12 -29.50 -15.53
C LYS A 193 -46.60 -28.15 -15.03
N GLN A 194 -47.36 -27.46 -14.17
CA GLN A 194 -46.92 -26.23 -13.49
C GLN A 194 -45.71 -26.46 -12.58
N LYS A 195 -45.63 -27.59 -11.87
CA LYS A 195 -44.44 -27.95 -11.07
C LYS A 195 -43.21 -28.20 -11.96
N LEU A 196 -43.40 -28.88 -13.10
CA LEU A 196 -42.34 -29.07 -14.09
C LEU A 196 -41.89 -27.74 -14.71
N ASP A 197 -42.81 -26.88 -15.12
CA ASP A 197 -42.50 -25.56 -15.67
C ASP A 197 -41.81 -24.66 -14.63
N ALA A 198 -42.24 -24.70 -13.36
CA ALA A 198 -41.58 -24.00 -12.26
C ALA A 198 -40.15 -24.52 -12.02
N MET A 199 -39.95 -25.83 -12.05
CA MET A 199 -38.62 -26.44 -11.90
C MET A 199 -37.71 -26.12 -13.11
N THR A 200 -38.28 -26.04 -14.31
CA THR A 200 -37.56 -25.68 -15.53
C THR A 200 -37.16 -24.20 -15.52
N THR A 201 -38.06 -23.34 -15.03
CA THR A 201 -37.80 -21.91 -14.82
C THR A 201 -36.69 -21.70 -13.79
N TYR A 202 -36.75 -22.41 -12.66
CA TYR A 202 -35.72 -22.37 -11.62
C TYR A 202 -34.35 -22.85 -12.12
N LEU A 203 -34.30 -23.95 -12.90
CA LEU A 203 -33.07 -24.42 -13.53
C LEU A 203 -32.49 -23.40 -14.52
N GLN A 204 -33.35 -22.71 -15.26
CA GLN A 204 -32.93 -21.64 -16.17
C GLN A 204 -32.37 -20.44 -15.42
N GLU A 205 -32.94 -20.11 -14.25
CA GLU A 205 -32.49 -19.03 -13.38
C GLU A 205 -31.12 -19.33 -12.78
N ILE A 206 -30.90 -20.56 -12.29
CA ILE A 206 -29.59 -21.04 -11.84
C ILE A 206 -28.56 -20.97 -12.98
N LYS A 207 -28.94 -21.37 -14.19
CA LYS A 207 -28.05 -21.30 -15.37
C LYS A 207 -27.63 -19.86 -15.68
N ASN A 208 -28.57 -18.92 -15.60
CA ASN A 208 -28.28 -17.49 -15.79
C ASN A 208 -27.36 -16.94 -14.70
N GLN A 209 -27.58 -17.31 -13.43
CA GLN A 209 -26.70 -16.93 -12.32
C GLN A 209 -25.28 -17.49 -12.50
N MET A 210 -25.14 -18.76 -12.90
CA MET A 210 -23.83 -19.34 -13.21
C MET A 210 -23.12 -18.60 -14.35
N GLN A 211 -23.86 -18.16 -15.36
CA GLN A 211 -23.29 -17.44 -16.50
C GLN A 211 -22.82 -16.02 -16.10
N GLN A 212 -23.57 -15.34 -15.23
CA GLN A 212 -23.17 -14.06 -14.65
C GLN A 212 -21.91 -14.19 -13.77
N MET A 213 -21.85 -15.22 -12.91
CA MET A 213 -20.65 -15.50 -12.11
C MET A 213 -19.43 -15.76 -13.00
N ARG A 214 -19.60 -16.51 -14.10
CA ARG A 214 -18.52 -16.79 -15.05
C ARG A 214 -18.02 -15.53 -15.76
N GLN A 215 -18.93 -14.61 -16.11
CA GLN A 215 -18.56 -13.29 -16.65
C GLN A 215 -17.81 -12.44 -15.61
N GLY A 216 -18.28 -12.41 -14.36
CA GLY A 216 -17.61 -11.72 -13.26
C GLY A 216 -16.19 -12.26 -13.01
N GLN A 217 -16.02 -13.58 -13.06
CA GLN A 217 -14.71 -14.22 -12.94
C GLN A 217 -13.75 -13.81 -14.07
N ASN A 218 -14.24 -13.77 -15.31
CA ASN A 218 -13.42 -13.35 -16.46
C ASN A 218 -12.99 -11.87 -16.36
N ASN A 219 -13.88 -11.00 -15.88
CA ASN A 219 -13.54 -9.58 -15.67
C ASN A 219 -12.44 -9.42 -14.60
N LEU A 220 -12.55 -10.15 -13.48
CA LEU A 220 -11.54 -10.15 -12.42
C LEU A 220 -10.17 -10.66 -12.90
N ILE A 221 -10.16 -11.70 -13.75
CA ILE A 221 -8.93 -12.20 -14.37
C ILE A 221 -8.32 -11.13 -15.29
N GLY A 222 -9.15 -10.40 -16.05
CA GLY A 222 -8.71 -9.28 -16.87
C GLY A 222 -8.05 -8.17 -16.06
N GLU A 223 -8.68 -7.76 -14.95
CA GLU A 223 -8.14 -6.73 -14.04
C GLU A 223 -6.82 -7.18 -13.39
N LEU A 224 -6.71 -8.43 -12.94
CA LEU A 224 -5.48 -8.99 -12.37
C LEU A 224 -4.34 -9.01 -13.38
N THR A 225 -4.65 -9.29 -14.65
CA THR A 225 -3.65 -9.31 -15.73
C THR A 225 -3.16 -7.89 -16.02
N ALA A 226 -4.07 -6.92 -16.11
CA ALA A 226 -3.72 -5.51 -16.27
C ALA A 226 -2.87 -4.96 -15.10
N MET A 227 -3.20 -5.34 -13.86
CA MET A 227 -2.39 -4.95 -12.69
C MET A 227 -0.99 -5.59 -12.69
N ARG A 228 -0.83 -6.83 -13.18
CA ARG A 228 0.49 -7.45 -13.36
C ARG A 228 1.31 -6.69 -14.40
N GLU A 229 0.75 -6.40 -15.56
CA GLU A 229 1.44 -5.67 -16.63
C GLU A 229 1.87 -4.26 -16.18
N TYR A 230 1.04 -3.57 -15.40
CA TYR A 230 1.39 -2.27 -14.84
C TYR A 230 2.56 -2.36 -13.84
N LYS A 231 2.57 -3.39 -12.99
CA LYS A 231 3.64 -3.64 -12.03
C LYS A 231 4.97 -3.98 -12.70
N ASP A 232 4.93 -4.75 -13.80
CA ASP A 232 6.14 -5.13 -14.53
C ASP A 232 6.73 -3.94 -15.30
N LYS A 233 5.88 -3.04 -15.85
CA LYS A 233 6.34 -1.79 -16.49
C LYS A 233 6.96 -0.78 -15.53
N GLN A 234 6.67 -0.83 -14.23
CA GLN A 234 7.31 0.03 -13.23
C GLN A 234 8.67 -0.48 -12.73
N LYS A 235 9.08 -1.69 -13.11
CA LYS A 235 10.37 -2.29 -12.71
C LYS A 235 11.48 -2.16 -13.75
N THR A 236 11.16 -1.74 -14.97
CA THR A 236 12.09 -1.35 -16.05
C THR A 236 12.25 0.16 -16.10
#